data_AF-A0A256FLN3-F1
#
_entry.id   AF-A0A256FLN3-F1
#
_cell.length_a   1.000
_cell.length_b   1.000
_cell.length_c   1.000
_cell.angle_alpha   90.00
_cell.angle_beta   90.00
_cell.angle_gamma   90.00
#
_symmetry.space_group_name_H-M   'P 1'
#
loop_
_entity.id
_entity.type
_entity.pdbx_description
1 polymer ?
#
loop_
_entity_poly.entity_id
_entity_poly.type
_entity_poly.pdbx_seq_one_letter_code
_entity_poly.pdbx_strand_id
1 'polypeptide(L)'
;MLIRDFQQIPDLQFNIGLLVVEPPIVASRLDFDCTPVGDFLGLPINGRKIQFSENVFYEFADKKISKVWSVLDKAAIETQL
;
A
#
# COMPACT_ATOMS: atom_id res chain seq x y z
N MET A 1 -6.14 2.37 9.99
CA MET A 1 -7.53 2.09 9.56
C MET A 1 -7.76 2.96 8.34
N LEU A 2 -8.17 2.35 7.22
CA LEU A 2 -8.15 2.94 5.86
C LEU A 2 -8.74 4.35 5.75
N ILE A 3 -9.68 4.73 6.61
CA ILE A 3 -10.27 6.09 6.66
C ILE A 3 -9.19 7.18 6.76
N ARG A 4 -8.17 6.98 7.60
CA ARG A 4 -7.07 7.96 7.74
C ARG A 4 -6.21 8.02 6.48
N ASP A 5 -6.00 6.89 5.84
CA ASP A 5 -5.17 6.79 4.64
C ASP A 5 -5.83 7.55 3.47
N PHE A 6 -7.16 7.41 3.30
CA PHE A 6 -7.92 8.19 2.30
C PHE A 6 -8.02 9.69 2.63
N GLN A 7 -7.91 10.10 3.89
CA GLN A 7 -7.80 11.52 4.24
C GLN A 7 -6.43 12.10 3.87
N GLN A 8 -5.37 11.31 4.02
CA GLN A 8 -4.00 11.71 3.69
C GLN A 8 -3.67 11.56 2.20
N ILE A 9 -4.36 10.66 1.51
CA ILE A 9 -4.16 10.34 0.09
C ILE A 9 -5.56 10.20 -0.56
N PRO A 10 -6.21 11.32 -0.94
CA PRO A 10 -7.58 11.29 -1.45
C PRO A 10 -7.76 10.50 -2.75
N ASP A 11 -6.70 10.40 -3.56
CA ASP A 11 -6.66 9.65 -4.82
C ASP A 11 -6.10 8.22 -4.65
N LEU A 12 -6.00 7.72 -3.41
CA LEU A 12 -5.50 6.37 -3.14
C LEU A 12 -6.34 5.31 -3.86
N GLN A 13 -5.66 4.48 -4.66
CA GLN A 13 -6.27 3.34 -5.33
C GLN A 13 -5.41 2.10 -5.10
N PHE A 14 -6.06 1.00 -4.74
CA PHE A 14 -5.43 -0.30 -4.56
C PHE A 14 -5.46 -1.05 -5.89
N ASN A 15 -4.38 -0.97 -6.67
CA ASN A 15 -4.27 -1.68 -7.93
C ASN A 15 -3.47 -2.96 -7.74
N ILE A 16 -4.05 -4.11 -8.12
CA ILE A 16 -3.38 -5.41 -8.01
C ILE A 16 -2.45 -5.59 -9.21
N GLY A 17 -1.14 -5.60 -8.97
CA GLY A 17 -0.12 -5.92 -9.99
C GLY A 17 0.18 -7.41 -10.08
N LEU A 18 0.19 -8.10 -8.93
CA LEU A 18 0.37 -9.55 -8.84
C LEU A 18 -0.50 -10.12 -7.72
N LEU A 19 -1.13 -11.27 -7.95
CA LEU A 19 -1.92 -11.99 -6.96
C LEU A 19 -1.54 -13.47 -6.96
N VAL A 20 -1.23 -13.99 -5.77
CA VAL A 20 -0.99 -15.42 -5.53
C VAL A 20 -1.86 -15.85 -4.36
N VAL A 21 -2.49 -17.02 -4.50
CA VAL A 21 -3.37 -17.58 -3.47
C VAL A 21 -2.91 -18.99 -3.13
N GLU A 22 -2.49 -19.19 -1.89
CA GLU A 22 -2.13 -20.48 -1.32
C GLU A 22 -2.75 -20.57 0.08
N PRO A 23 -3.94 -21.21 0.22
CA PRO A 23 -4.67 -21.21 1.49
C PRO A 23 -3.82 -21.68 2.69
N PRO A 24 -3.87 -20.97 3.84
CA PRO A 24 -4.79 -19.89 4.18
C PRO A 24 -4.30 -18.47 3.79
N ILE A 25 -3.27 -18.36 2.96
CA ILE A 25 -2.60 -17.10 2.63
C ILE A 25 -3.02 -16.57 1.26
N VAL A 26 -3.22 -15.26 1.17
CA VAL A 26 -3.26 -14.49 -0.07
C VAL A 26 -2.06 -13.55 -0.07
N ALA A 27 -1.22 -13.62 -1.09
CA ALA A 27 -0.13 -12.68 -1.32
C ALA A 27 -0.48 -11.77 -2.50
N SER A 28 -0.22 -10.48 -2.36
CA SER A 28 -0.44 -9.50 -3.41
C SER A 28 0.73 -8.53 -3.51
N ARG A 29 1.09 -8.16 -4.74
CA ARG A 29 1.78 -6.91 -5.01
C ARG A 29 0.74 -5.88 -5.39
N LEU A 30 0.66 -4.80 -4.61
CA LEU A 30 -0.20 -3.67 -4.90
C LEU A 30 0.65 -2.54 -5.46
N ASP A 31 0.23 -1.96 -6.58
CA ASP A 31 0.91 -0.84 -7.21
C ASP A 31 0.10 0.44 -6.99
N PHE A 32 0.79 1.47 -6.50
CA PHE A 32 0.20 2.76 -6.17
C PHE A 32 0.74 3.84 -7.10
N ASP A 33 -0.16 4.71 -7.54
CA ASP A 33 0.11 5.92 -8.32
C ASP A 33 -0.78 7.03 -7.76
N CYS A 34 -0.28 7.73 -6.72
CA CYS A 34 -1.12 8.58 -5.87
C CYS A 34 -0.41 9.85 -5.40
N THR A 35 -1.15 10.72 -4.73
CA THR A 35 -0.75 12.08 -4.37
C THR A 35 -0.97 12.36 -2.88
N PRO A 36 -0.07 11.90 -1.99
CA PRO A 36 -0.17 12.22 -0.57
C PRO A 36 -0.11 13.72 -0.30
N VAL A 37 -1.07 14.24 0.47
CA VAL A 37 -1.23 15.69 0.69
C VAL A 37 -0.17 16.29 1.63
N GLY A 38 0.52 15.44 2.41
CA GLY A 38 1.53 15.86 3.38
C GLY A 38 2.64 14.82 3.52
N ASP A 39 3.08 14.58 4.76
CA ASP A 39 4.11 13.59 5.03
C ASP A 39 3.59 12.16 4.81
N PHE A 40 4.38 11.34 4.12
CA PHE A 40 4.10 9.93 3.91
C PHE A 40 5.36 9.11 4.15
N LEU A 41 5.29 8.09 5.02
CA LEU A 41 6.44 7.27 5.45
C LEU A 41 7.65 8.08 5.97
N GLY A 42 7.36 9.24 6.59
CA GLY A 42 8.38 10.16 7.11
C GLY A 42 9.08 10.99 6.02
N LEU A 43 8.52 11.04 4.81
CA LEU A 43 9.01 11.83 3.70
C LEU A 43 8.05 12.98 3.38
N PRO A 44 8.55 14.20 3.12
CA PRO A 44 7.72 15.39 2.87
C PRO A 44 7.21 15.44 1.42
N ILE A 45 6.21 14.59 1.09
CA ILE A 45 5.69 14.46 -0.29
C ILE A 45 4.96 15.73 -0.76
N ASN A 46 4.19 16.36 0.12
CA ASN A 46 3.58 17.68 -0.08
C ASN A 46 2.79 17.83 -1.39
N GLY A 47 1.94 16.85 -1.71
CA GLY A 47 1.09 16.88 -2.90
C GLY A 47 1.81 16.53 -4.21
N ARG A 48 3.06 16.03 -4.15
CA ARG A 48 3.72 15.44 -5.32
C ARG A 48 3.10 14.07 -5.61
N LYS A 49 2.87 13.80 -6.90
CA LYS A 49 2.47 12.47 -7.37
C LYS A 49 3.67 11.52 -7.29
N ILE A 50 3.48 10.36 -6.67
CA ILE A 50 4.51 9.33 -6.46
C ILE A 50 4.00 7.94 -6.84
N GLN A 51 4.93 7.06 -7.20
CA GLN A 51 4.67 5.67 -7.54
C GLN A 51 5.48 4.73 -6.66
N PHE A 52 4.83 3.72 -6.09
CA PHE A 52 5.51 2.70 -5.28
C PHE A 52 4.68 1.44 -5.25
N SER A 53 5.26 0.37 -4.72
CA SER A 53 4.55 -0.90 -4.55
C SER A 53 4.58 -1.37 -3.10
N GLU A 54 3.54 -2.10 -2.73
CA GLU A 54 3.42 -2.84 -1.48
C GLU A 54 3.46 -4.33 -1.78
N ASN A 55 4.30 -5.07 -1.07
CA ASN A 55 4.22 -6.53 -1.04
C ASN A 55 3.52 -6.92 0.25
N VAL A 56 2.34 -7.52 0.14
CA VAL A 56 1.46 -7.79 1.27
C VAL A 56 0.98 -9.23 1.28
N PHE A 57 0.97 -9.82 2.47
CA PHE A 57 0.44 -11.14 2.76
C PHE A 57 -0.73 -11.01 3.73
N TYR A 58 -1.83 -11.67 3.41
CA TYR A 58 -3.04 -11.76 4.22
C TYR A 58 -3.23 -13.21 4.65
N GLU A 59 -3.27 -13.47 5.96
CA GLU A 59 -3.77 -14.74 6.48
C GLU A 59 -5.29 -14.64 6.65
N PHE A 60 -6.02 -15.67 6.22
CA PHE A 60 -7.45 -15.78 6.41
C PHE A 60 -7.82 -16.83 7.46
N ALA A 61 -8.72 -16.46 8.36
CA ALA A 61 -9.42 -17.36 9.28
C ALA A 61 -10.91 -16.99 9.29
N ASP A 62 -11.80 -17.98 9.27
CA ASP A 62 -13.26 -17.76 9.28
C ASP A 62 -13.75 -16.74 8.24
N LYS A 63 -13.19 -16.80 7.02
CA LYS A 63 -13.48 -15.90 5.89
C LYS A 63 -13.14 -14.42 6.16
N LYS A 64 -12.32 -14.13 7.16
CA LYS A 64 -11.82 -12.79 7.48
C LYS A 64 -10.29 -12.77 7.45
N ILE A 65 -9.71 -11.61 7.17
CA ILE A 65 -8.28 -11.39 7.32
C ILE A 65 -7.96 -11.41 8.82
N SER A 66 -7.13 -12.36 9.27
CA SER A 66 -6.68 -12.51 10.66
C SER A 66 -5.34 -11.84 10.91
N LYS A 67 -4.43 -11.86 9.92
CA LYS A 67 -3.11 -11.24 9.98
C LYS A 67 -2.75 -10.58 8.66
N VAL A 68 -1.94 -9.53 8.75
CA VAL A 68 -1.39 -8.80 7.62
C VAL A 68 0.10 -8.60 7.84
N TRP A 69 0.91 -8.95 6.85
CA TRP A 69 2.31 -8.58 6.78
C TRP A 69 2.52 -7.76 5.52
N SER A 70 3.00 -6.54 5.66
CA SER A 70 3.12 -5.58 4.56
C SER A 70 4.51 -4.96 4.55
N VAL A 71 5.09 -4.83 3.35
CA VAL A 71 6.34 -4.12 3.09
C VAL A 71 6.13 -3.15 1.94
N LEU A 72 6.26 -1.85 2.24
CA LEU A 72 6.18 -0.76 1.28
C LEU A 72 7.57 -0.43 0.73
N ASP A 73 7.68 -0.25 -0.59
CA ASP A 73 8.91 0.17 -1.26
C ASP A 73 9.18 1.67 -1.04
N LYS A 74 9.64 2.01 0.16
CA LYS A 74 10.00 3.39 0.52
C LYS A 74 11.15 3.93 -0.33
N ALA A 75 12.10 3.08 -0.72
CA ALA A 75 13.24 3.49 -1.53
C ALA A 75 12.79 4.03 -2.90
N ALA A 76 11.79 3.40 -3.53
CA ALA A 76 11.20 3.93 -4.75
C ALA A 76 10.66 5.36 -4.56
N ILE A 77 10.01 5.65 -3.43
CA ILE A 77 9.50 7.00 -3.12
C ILE A 77 10.66 7.99 -2.94
N GLU A 78 11.71 7.60 -2.21
CA GLU A 78 12.88 8.46 -1.97
C GLU A 78 13.55 8.88 -3.29
N THR A 79 13.59 8.00 -4.30
CA THR A 79 14.17 8.35 -5.62
C THR A 79 13.34 9.33 -6.45
N GLN A 80 12.10 9.60 -6.06
CA GLN A 80 11.18 10.51 -6.75
C GLN A 80 11.08 11.90 -6.12
N LEU A 81 11.76 12.15 -5.00
CA LEU A 81 11.73 13.42 -4.26
C LEU A 81 12.86 14.35 -4.69
#